data_AF-A0A449BHG1-F1
#
_entry.id   AF-A0A449BHG1-F1
#
_cell.length_a   1.000
_cell.length_b   1.000
_cell.length_c   1.000
_cell.angle_alpha   90.00
_cell.angle_beta   90.00
_cell.angle_gamma   90.00
#
_symmetry.space_group_name_H-M   'P 1'
#
loop_
_entity.id
_entity.type
_entity.pdbx_description
1 polymer ?
#
loop_
_entity_poly.entity_id
_entity_poly.type
_entity_poly.pdbx_seq_one_letter_code
_entity_poly.pdbx_strand_id
1 'polypeptide(L)' 'MEDIEEREKIIELYEKYGQLLAQSQKQALHLHLIEDLSFAEIGSELAMSRAGAFDAVKKAKQKLILLDKKLNQGN' A
#
# COMPACT_ATOMS: atom_id res chain seq x y z
N MET A 1 6.75 13.29 6.92
CA MET A 1 5.31 13.45 6.64
C MET A 1 5.14 12.99 5.22
N GLU A 2 4.27 12.02 4.96
CA GLU A 2 4.00 11.58 3.59
C GLU A 2 3.35 12.75 2.85
N ASP A 3 3.83 13.07 1.66
CA ASP A 3 3.30 14.20 0.90
C ASP A 3 1.88 13.87 0.41
N ILE A 4 1.00 14.89 0.35
CA ILE A 4 -0.39 14.70 -0.06
C ILE A 4 -0.45 14.15 -1.49
N GLU A 5 0.39 14.67 -2.39
CA GLU A 5 0.49 14.22 -3.77
C GLU A 5 0.94 12.76 -3.87
N GLU A 6 1.89 12.33 -3.01
CA GLU A 6 2.33 10.94 -2.94
C GLU A 6 1.20 10.03 -2.48
N ARG A 7 0.43 10.44 -1.45
CA ARG A 7 -0.68 9.67 -0.91
C ARG A 7 -1.79 9.48 -1.95
N GLU A 8 -2.19 10.56 -2.62
CA GLU A 8 -3.22 10.53 -3.69
C GLU A 8 -2.80 9.61 -4.83
N LYS A 9 -1.56 9.74 -5.32
CA LYS A 9 -1.02 8.86 -6.36
C LYS A 9 -1.06 7.39 -5.96
N ILE A 10 -0.68 7.04 -4.73
CA ILE A 10 -0.73 5.64 -4.29
C ILE A 10 -2.18 5.15 -4.21
N ILE A 11 -3.14 5.98 -3.82
CA ILE A 11 -4.57 5.61 -3.80
C ILE A 11 -5.06 5.28 -5.20
N GLU A 12 -4.78 6.14 -6.19
CA GLU A 12 -5.14 5.88 -7.60
C GLU A 12 -4.54 4.55 -8.10
N LEU A 13 -3.26 4.32 -7.80
CA LEU A 13 -2.60 3.07 -8.18
C LEU A 13 -3.19 1.87 -7.43
N TYR A 14 -3.61 2.03 -6.19
CA TYR A 14 -4.24 1.00 -5.39
C TYR A 14 -5.62 0.62 -5.93
N GLU A 15 -6.42 1.59 -6.38
CA GLU A 15 -7.69 1.31 -7.06
C GLU A 15 -7.47 0.53 -8.37
N LYS A 16 -6.43 0.90 -9.14
CA LYS A 16 -6.12 0.27 -10.42
C LYS A 16 -5.50 -1.13 -10.30
N TYR A 17 -4.56 -1.31 -9.35
CA TYR A 17 -3.71 -2.50 -9.29
C TYR A 17 -3.74 -3.23 -7.94
N GLY A 18 -4.55 -2.78 -6.97
CA GLY A 18 -4.58 -3.34 -5.61
C GLY A 18 -4.91 -4.83 -5.55
N GLN A 19 -5.65 -5.36 -6.53
CA GLN A 19 -5.95 -6.79 -6.65
C GLN A 19 -4.72 -7.64 -7.04
N LEU A 20 -3.64 -7.03 -7.54
CA LEU A 20 -2.39 -7.70 -7.90
C LEU A 20 -1.41 -7.78 -6.72
N LEU A 21 -1.75 -7.20 -5.57
CA LEU A 21 -0.96 -7.27 -4.34
C LEU A 21 -1.19 -8.60 -3.61
N ALA A 22 -0.22 -9.02 -2.79
CA ALA A 22 -0.47 -10.10 -1.85
C ALA A 22 -1.54 -9.66 -0.84
N GLN A 23 -2.35 -10.58 -0.33
CA GLN A 23 -3.49 -10.26 0.54
C GLN A 23 -3.09 -9.40 1.75
N SER A 24 -1.99 -9.75 2.44
CA SER A 24 -1.48 -8.97 3.58
C SER A 24 -1.00 -7.57 3.20
N GLN A 25 -0.41 -7.39 2.02
CA GLN A 25 0.01 -6.09 1.49
C GLN A 25 -1.20 -5.23 1.11
N LYS A 26 -2.20 -5.84 0.47
CA LYS A 26 -3.45 -5.19 0.09
C LYS A 26 -4.20 -4.68 1.33
N GLN A 27 -4.39 -5.55 2.32
CA GLN A 27 -5.08 -5.21 3.57
C GLN A 27 -4.32 -4.15 4.36
N ALA A 28 -3.01 -4.31 4.56
CA ALA A 28 -2.21 -3.33 5.29
C ALA A 28 -2.23 -1.96 4.61
N LEU A 29 -2.14 -1.92 3.27
CA LEU A 29 -2.19 -0.68 2.52
C LEU A 29 -3.58 -0.02 2.57
N HIS A 30 -4.65 -0.80 2.51
CA HIS A 30 -6.02 -0.30 2.67
C HIS A 30 -6.24 0.34 4.04
N LEU A 31 -5.89 -0.38 5.11
CA LEU A 31 -6.01 0.11 6.48
C LEU A 31 -5.20 1.41 6.69
N HIS A 32 -4.05 1.52 6.03
CA HIS A 32 -3.21 2.72 6.12
C HIS A 32 -3.75 3.91 5.31
N LEU A 33 -4.21 3.69 4.07
CA LEU A 33 -4.59 4.78 3.16
C LEU A 33 -6.05 5.21 3.28
N ILE A 34 -6.94 4.29 3.64
CA ILE A 34 -8.38 4.52 3.62
C ILE A 34 -8.90 4.69 5.04
N GLU A 35 -8.48 3.80 5.94
CA GLU A 35 -8.93 3.79 7.34
C GLU A 35 -8.03 4.63 8.26
N ASP A 36 -6.91 5.17 7.74
CA ASP A 36 -5.95 6.02 8.44
C ASP A 36 -5.32 5.39 9.71
N LEU A 37 -5.23 4.06 9.74
CA LEU A 37 -4.59 3.34 10.85
C LEU A 37 -3.07 3.55 10.85
N SER A 38 -2.51 3.66 12.05
CA SER A 38 -1.08 3.59 12.30
C SER A 38 -0.53 2.18 12.08
N PHE A 39 0.78 2.04 11.84
CA PHE A 39 1.41 0.71 11.72
C PHE A 39 1.29 -0.17 12.97
N ALA A 40 1.06 0.43 14.14
CA ALA A 40 0.81 -0.32 15.37
C ALA A 40 -0.60 -0.93 15.35
N GLU A 41 -1.62 -0.13 14.98
CA GLU A 41 -3.01 -0.59 14.84
C GLU A 41 -3.12 -1.65 13.74
N ILE A 42 -2.50 -1.44 12.57
CA ILE A 42 -2.46 -2.45 11.50
C ILE A 42 -1.81 -3.75 11.96
N GLY A 43 -0.75 -3.65 12.78
CA GLY A 43 -0.11 -4.82 13.37
C GLY A 43 -1.08 -5.63 14.22
N SER A 44 -1.83 -4.95 15.09
CA SER A 44 -2.88 -5.57 15.90
C SER A 44 -3.99 -6.20 15.04
N GLU A 45 -4.53 -5.45 14.07
CA GLU A 45 -5.65 -5.88 13.21
C GLU A 45 -5.29 -7.09 12.33
N LEU A 46 -4.08 -7.14 11.80
CA LEU A 46 -3.63 -8.20 10.89
C LEU A 46 -2.79 -9.28 11.59
N ALA A 47 -2.76 -9.30 12.92
CA ALA A 47 -1.97 -10.23 13.73
C ALA A 47 -0.50 -10.32 13.28
N MET A 48 0.15 -9.16 13.08
CA MET A 48 1.55 -9.04 12.71
C MET A 48 2.29 -8.01 13.58
N SER A 49 3.62 -8.00 13.53
CA SER A 49 4.37 -6.97 14.26
C SER A 49 4.20 -5.60 13.60
N ARG A 50 4.40 -4.51 14.37
CA ARG A 50 4.46 -3.14 13.83
C ARG A 50 5.46 -3.01 12.67
N ALA A 51 6.60 -3.70 12.75
CA ALA A 51 7.59 -3.74 11.68
C ALA A 51 7.06 -4.51 10.45
N GLY A 52 6.34 -5.61 10.66
CA GLY A 52 5.67 -6.35 9.59
C GLY A 52 4.60 -5.52 8.87
N ALA A 53 3.82 -4.74 9.61
CA ALA A 53 2.83 -3.81 9.03
C ALA A 53 3.50 -2.71 8.20
N PHE A 54 4.57 -2.09 8.72
CA PHE A 54 5.37 -1.13 7.97
C PHE A 54 5.94 -1.73 6.67
N ASP A 55 6.52 -2.93 6.74
CA ASP A 55 7.07 -3.61 5.57
C ASP A 55 6.00 -4.00 4.56
N ALA A 56 4.82 -4.43 5.01
CA ALA A 56 3.69 -4.77 4.15
C ALA A 56 3.23 -3.55 3.36
N VAL A 57 3.01 -2.40 4.02
CA VAL A 57 2.64 -1.13 3.39
C VAL A 57 3.73 -0.68 2.40
N LYS A 58 5.00 -0.69 2.83
CA LYS A 58 6.13 -0.28 1.98
C LYS A 58 6.23 -1.14 0.72
N LYS A 59 6.16 -2.46 0.84
CA LYS A 59 6.21 -3.39 -0.30
C LYS A 59 5.00 -3.23 -1.22
N ALA A 60 3.82 -2.96 -0.66
CA ALA A 60 2.61 -2.68 -1.42
C ALA A 60 2.81 -1.45 -2.32
N LYS A 61 3.21 -0.31 -1.74
CA LYS A 61 3.51 0.94 -2.47
C LYS A 61 4.52 0.73 -3.60
N GLN A 62 5.64 0.06 -3.30
CA GLN A 62 6.67 -0.25 -4.30
C GLN A 62 6.14 -1.11 -5.45
N LYS A 63 5.31 -2.12 -5.15
CA LYS A 63 4.73 -3.00 -6.16
C LYS A 63 3.76 -2.26 -7.07
N LEU A 64 2.92 -1.38 -6.51
CA LEU A 64 2.00 -0.53 -7.28
C LEU A 64 2.75 0.38 -8.26
N ILE A 65 3.79 1.08 -7.79
CA ILE A 65 4.64 1.94 -8.65
C ILE A 65 5.31 1.12 -9.75
N LEU A 66 5.80 -0.08 -9.44
CA LEU A 66 6.44 -0.94 -10.43
C LEU A 66 5.44 -1.45 -11.48
N LEU A 67 4.23 -1.81 -11.06
CA LEU A 67 3.16 -2.22 -11.97
C LEU A 67 2.79 -1.09 -12.93
N ASP A 68 2.66 0.13 -12.40
CA ASP A 68 2.35 1.29 -13.23
C ASP A 68 3.43 1.58 -14.27
N LYS A 69 4.70 1.58 -13.85
CA LYS A 69 5.83 1.72 -14.77
C LYS A 69 5.81 0.65 -15.86
N LYS A 70 5.59 -0.62 -15.50
CA LYS A 70 5.60 -1.73 -16.47
C LYS A 70 4.46 -1.64 -17.48
N LEU A 71 3.28 -1.19 -17.06
CA LEU A 71 2.08 -1.16 -17.91
C LEU A 71 1.97 0.12 -18.72
N ASN A 72 2.58 1.22 -18.28
CA ASN A 72 2.55 2.50 -19.00
C ASN A 72 3.83 2.77 -19.81
N GLN A 73 4.92 2.01 -19.65
CA GLN A 73 6.15 2.14 -20.47
C GLN A 73 6.03 1.53 -21.89
N GLY A 74 4.83 1.38 -22.42
CA GLY A 74 4.57 0.79 -23.74
C GLY A 74 3.70 1.63 -24.67
N ASN A 75 3.44 2.91 -24.35
CA ASN A 75 2.70 3.84 -25.21
C ASN A 75 3.63 4.86 -25.85
#